data_AF-A0A5E5QK36-F1
#
_entry.id   AF-A0A5E5QK36-F1
#
_cell.length_a   1.000
_cell.length_b   1.000
_cell.length_c   1.000
_cell.angle_alpha   90.00
_cell.angle_beta   90.00
_cell.angle_gamma   90.00
#
_symmetry.space_group_name_H-M   'P 1'
#
loop_
_entity.id
_entity.type
_entity.pdbx_description
1 polymer ?
#
loop_
_entity_poly.entity_id
_entity_poly.type
_entity_poly.pdbx_seq_one_letter_code
_entity_poly.pdbx_strand_id
1 'polypeptide(L)'
;MNSFWYCFVGEKNDDYTLFMVLLFFEFYITRLEQLGKMRSGENNRLQASLNKATSKSIKTMLRAIDKQAQLVEDEIKTLVDNDKQLKHPVKLLLSIDGIGNKTAWAIIAYMGAISLFDNAKQVVSFAGLNPKNNTIGNWH
;
A
#
# COMPACT_ATOMS: atom_id res chain seq x y z
N MET A 1 -15.11 -0.81 13.00
CA MET A 1 -13.85 -1.50 12.67
C MET A 1 -12.82 -1.48 13.80
N ASN A 2 -12.97 -0.64 14.84
CA ASN A 2 -12.02 -0.57 15.96
C ASN A 2 -12.00 -1.83 16.87
N SER A 3 -13.10 -2.56 17.02
CA SER A 3 -13.14 -3.72 17.94
C SER A 3 -12.41 -4.96 17.43
N PHE A 4 -12.23 -5.12 16.12
CA PHE A 4 -11.56 -6.29 15.54
C PHE A 4 -10.03 -6.17 15.68
N TRP A 5 -9.50 -4.96 15.48
CA TRP A 5 -8.08 -4.66 15.58
C TRP A 5 -7.55 -4.80 17.01
N TYR A 6 -8.29 -4.32 18.02
CA TYR A 6 -7.88 -4.46 19.43
C TYR A 6 -7.93 -5.90 19.95
N CYS A 7 -8.74 -6.77 19.34
CA CYS A 7 -8.85 -8.18 19.76
C CYS A 7 -7.62 -9.01 19.36
N PHE A 8 -6.97 -8.67 18.24
CA PHE A 8 -5.83 -9.41 17.71
C PHE A 8 -4.46 -8.82 18.10
N VAL A 9 -4.38 -7.50 18.30
CA VAL A 9 -3.11 -6.82 18.65
C VAL A 9 -2.67 -7.06 20.11
N GLY A 10 -3.50 -7.73 20.91
CA GLY A 10 -3.17 -8.11 22.28
C GLY A 10 -2.14 -9.23 22.40
N GLU A 11 -1.98 -10.06 21.37
CA GLU A 11 -1.06 -11.20 21.38
C GLU A 11 0.15 -10.87 20.51
N LYS A 12 1.16 -10.27 21.14
CA LYS A 12 2.44 -10.02 20.48
C LYS A 12 3.11 -11.37 20.19
N ASN A 13 3.52 -11.53 18.94
CA ASN A 13 4.72 -12.26 18.51
C ASN A 13 4.53 -13.69 17.97
N ASP A 14 3.52 -13.90 17.14
CA ASP A 14 3.30 -15.11 16.34
C ASP A 14 3.10 -14.79 14.84
N ASP A 15 3.65 -15.64 13.96
CA ASP A 15 3.73 -15.44 12.51
C ASP A 15 2.37 -15.16 11.83
N TYR A 16 1.28 -15.64 12.42
CA TYR A 16 -0.08 -15.41 11.95
C TYR A 16 -0.53 -13.96 12.07
N THR A 17 -0.08 -13.25 13.11
CA THR A 17 -0.43 -11.84 13.33
C THR A 17 0.20 -10.97 12.24
N LEU A 18 1.45 -11.23 11.87
CA LEU A 18 2.13 -10.55 10.76
C LEU A 18 1.47 -10.89 9.41
N PHE A 19 1.13 -12.16 9.18
CA PHE A 19 0.46 -12.59 7.97
C PHE A 19 -0.91 -11.91 7.81
N MET A 20 -1.70 -11.82 8.88
CA MET A 20 -3.00 -11.15 8.86
C MET A 20 -2.86 -9.64 8.61
N VAL A 21 -1.91 -8.96 9.27
CA VAL A 21 -1.64 -7.54 9.04
C VAL A 21 -1.25 -7.31 7.58
N LEU A 22 -0.37 -8.14 7.02
CA LEU A 22 0.05 -8.05 5.62
C LEU A 22 -1.13 -8.28 4.65
N LEU A 23 -1.98 -9.28 4.91
CA LEU A 23 -3.15 -9.57 4.09
C LEU A 23 -4.16 -8.42 4.10
N PHE A 24 -4.44 -7.84 5.27
CA PHE A 24 -5.28 -6.65 5.37
C PHE A 24 -4.67 -5.47 4.61
N PHE A 25 -3.36 -5.29 4.71
CA PHE A 25 -2.63 -4.24 4.00
C PHE A 25 -2.77 -4.39 2.48
N GLU A 26 -2.57 -5.60 1.95
CA GLU A 26 -2.74 -5.91 0.53
C GLU A 26 -4.18 -5.63 0.03
N PHE A 27 -5.19 -5.97 0.84
CA PHE A 27 -6.58 -5.68 0.53
C PHE A 27 -6.84 -4.17 0.35
N TYR A 28 -6.30 -3.34 1.25
CA TYR A 28 -6.44 -1.89 1.13
C TYR A 28 -5.72 -1.32 -0.10
N ILE A 29 -4.54 -1.83 -0.43
CA ILE A 29 -3.81 -1.42 -1.64
C ILE A 29 -4.58 -1.80 -2.90
N THR A 30 -5.05 -3.05 -2.97
CA THR A 30 -5.90 -3.52 -4.07
C THR A 30 -7.13 -2.63 -4.22
N ARG A 31 -7.74 -2.20 -3.12
CA ARG A 31 -8.89 -1.29 -3.16
C ARG A 31 -8.54 0.09 -3.73
N LEU A 32 -7.38 0.65 -3.38
CA LEU A 32 -6.91 1.91 -3.98
C LEU A 32 -6.70 1.78 -5.49
N GLU A 33 -6.15 0.66 -5.96
CA GLU A 33 -6.00 0.42 -7.40
C GLU A 33 -7.35 0.36 -8.13
N GLN A 34 -8.34 -0.34 -7.54
CA GLN A 34 -9.70 -0.40 -8.09
C GLN A 34 -10.33 1.00 -8.18
N LEU A 35 -10.18 1.82 -7.14
CA LEU A 35 -10.65 3.21 -7.12
C LEU A 35 -9.94 4.06 -8.17
N GLY A 36 -8.63 3.88 -8.35
CA GLY A 36 -7.86 4.54 -9.41
C GLY A 36 -8.34 4.17 -10.81
N LYS A 37 -8.64 2.88 -11.06
CA LYS A 37 -9.20 2.40 -12.32
C LYS A 37 -10.59 3.00 -12.59
N MET A 38 -11.48 2.99 -11.61
CA MET A 38 -12.81 3.61 -11.72
C MET A 38 -12.71 5.12 -12.01
N ARG A 39 -11.84 5.83 -11.28
CA ARG A 39 -11.60 7.25 -11.49
C ARG A 39 -11.13 7.56 -12.91
N SER A 40 -10.20 6.77 -13.42
CA SER A 40 -9.68 6.93 -14.78
C SER A 40 -10.78 6.70 -15.83
N GLY A 41 -11.61 5.68 -15.63
CA GLY A 41 -12.78 5.43 -16.47
C GLY A 41 -13.77 6.60 -16.49
N GLU A 42 -14.14 7.13 -15.32
CA GLU A 42 -15.04 8.29 -15.22
C GLU A 42 -14.41 9.57 -15.79
N ASN A 43 -13.11 9.75 -15.64
CA ASN A 43 -12.42 10.89 -16.22
C ASN A 43 -12.43 10.83 -17.76
N ASN A 44 -12.22 9.65 -18.34
CA ASN A 44 -12.34 9.45 -19.79
C ASN A 44 -13.76 9.74 -20.28
N ARG A 45 -14.79 9.28 -19.54
CA ARG A 45 -16.20 9.60 -19.82
C ARG A 45 -16.48 11.10 -19.74
N LEU A 46 -15.86 11.80 -18.79
CA LEU A 46 -16.00 13.25 -18.66
C LEU A 46 -15.44 13.97 -19.88
N GLN A 47 -14.26 13.56 -20.36
CA GLN A 47 -13.65 14.14 -21.55
C GLN A 47 -14.48 13.91 -22.83
N ALA A 48 -15.17 12.77 -22.92
CA ALA A 48 -16.08 12.47 -24.04
C ALA A 48 -17.48 13.09 -23.90
N SER A 49 -17.80 13.74 -22.78
CA SER A 49 -19.15 14.24 -22.49
C SER A 49 -19.47 15.53 -23.26
N LEU A 50 -20.59 15.54 -23.99
CA LEU A 50 -21.02 16.70 -24.80
C LEU A 50 -22.08 17.59 -24.12
N ASN A 51 -22.70 17.13 -23.03
CA ASN A 51 -23.77 17.87 -22.34
C ASN A 51 -23.44 18.11 -20.85
N LYS A 52 -23.78 19.32 -20.39
CA LYS A 52 -23.59 19.80 -19.01
C LYS A 52 -24.24 18.91 -17.94
N ALA A 53 -25.42 18.34 -18.19
CA ALA A 53 -26.11 17.47 -17.23
C ALA A 53 -25.31 16.18 -16.99
N THR A 54 -24.88 15.51 -18.07
CA THR A 54 -24.04 14.30 -18.00
C THR A 54 -22.69 14.60 -17.35
N SER A 55 -22.05 15.71 -17.74
CA SER A 55 -20.80 16.17 -17.12
C SER A 55 -20.95 16.42 -15.61
N LYS A 56 -22.08 16.98 -15.16
CA LYS A 56 -22.35 17.22 -13.73
C LYS A 56 -22.50 15.89 -12.97
N SER A 57 -23.18 14.90 -13.56
CA SER A 57 -23.31 13.56 -12.98
C SER A 57 -21.95 12.89 -12.83
N ILE A 58 -21.14 12.89 -13.90
CA ILE A 58 -19.79 12.29 -13.89
C ILE A 58 -18.88 12.96 -12.85
N LYS A 59 -18.88 14.30 -12.77
CA LYS A 59 -18.14 15.03 -11.73
C LYS A 59 -18.58 14.67 -10.31
N THR A 60 -19.85 14.33 -10.11
CA THR A 60 -20.36 13.89 -8.81
C THR A 60 -19.81 12.51 -8.45
N MET A 61 -19.76 11.58 -9.42
CA MET A 61 -19.12 10.27 -9.24
C MET A 61 -17.62 10.39 -8.96
N LEU A 62 -16.89 11.24 -9.70
CA LEU A 62 -15.47 11.49 -9.47
C LEU A 62 -15.20 11.95 -8.02
N ARG A 63 -15.99 12.91 -7.51
CA ARG A 63 -15.87 13.36 -6.12
C ARG A 63 -16.14 12.24 -5.10
N ALA A 64 -17.10 11.36 -5.38
CA ALA A 64 -17.38 10.23 -4.52
C ALA A 64 -16.21 9.22 -4.51
N ILE A 65 -15.64 8.93 -5.69
CA ILE A 65 -14.47 8.05 -5.82
C ILE A 65 -13.27 8.65 -5.09
N ASP A 66 -12.98 9.94 -5.30
CA ASP A 66 -11.87 10.64 -4.63
C ASP A 66 -12.04 10.60 -3.09
N LYS A 67 -13.25 10.82 -2.60
CA LYS A 67 -13.54 10.73 -1.15
C LYS A 67 -13.31 9.30 -0.62
N GLN A 68 -13.74 8.27 -1.35
CA GLN A 68 -13.51 6.89 -0.95
C GLN A 68 -12.02 6.52 -0.98
N ALA A 69 -11.27 7.02 -1.96
CA ALA A 69 -9.83 6.83 -2.02
C ALA A 69 -9.14 7.46 -0.79
N GLN A 70 -9.50 8.70 -0.44
CA GLN A 70 -8.95 9.36 0.74
C GLN A 70 -9.23 8.57 2.02
N LEU A 71 -10.46 8.07 2.21
CA LEU A 71 -10.80 7.26 3.39
C LEU A 71 -9.92 6.02 3.50
N VAL A 72 -9.69 5.33 2.38
CA VAL A 72 -8.82 4.15 2.35
C VAL A 72 -7.36 4.53 2.62
N GLU A 73 -6.87 5.65 2.07
CA GLU A 73 -5.52 6.16 2.34
C GLU A 73 -5.32 6.49 3.83
N ASP A 74 -6.33 7.07 4.48
CA ASP A 74 -6.30 7.41 5.91
C ASP A 74 -6.29 6.14 6.79
N GLU A 75 -7.03 5.10 6.41
CA GLU A 75 -7.00 3.79 7.07
C GLU A 75 -5.61 3.14 6.93
N ILE A 76 -5.03 3.12 5.73
CA ILE A 76 -3.66 2.62 5.51
C ILE A 76 -2.66 3.37 6.37
N LYS A 77 -2.74 4.70 6.38
CA LYS A 77 -1.85 5.53 7.20
C LYS A 77 -1.97 5.19 8.68
N THR A 78 -3.20 5.04 9.18
CA THR A 78 -3.46 4.67 10.57
C THR A 78 -2.86 3.30 10.91
N LEU A 79 -3.00 2.32 10.02
CA LEU A 79 -2.38 0.99 10.17
C LEU A 79 -0.85 1.08 10.23
N VAL A 80 -0.23 1.81 9.31
CA VAL A 80 1.23 2.02 9.29
C VAL A 80 1.71 2.72 10.56
N ASP A 81 0.99 3.75 11.01
CA ASP A 81 1.42 4.54 12.17
C ASP A 81 1.32 3.78 13.49
N ASN A 82 0.36 2.85 13.59
CA ASN A 82 0.13 2.01 14.77
C ASN A 82 1.02 0.76 14.82
N ASP A 83 1.55 0.31 13.67
CA ASP A 83 2.41 -0.87 13.60
C ASP A 83 3.88 -0.48 13.34
N LYS A 84 4.75 -0.69 14.35
CA LYS A 84 6.19 -0.42 14.23
C LYS A 84 6.86 -1.24 13.11
N GLN A 85 6.37 -2.45 12.84
CA GLN A 85 6.90 -3.34 11.80
C GLN A 85 6.57 -2.83 10.39
N LEU A 86 5.48 -2.07 10.22
CA LEU A 86 5.16 -1.38 8.96
C LEU A 86 5.82 0.00 8.88
N LYS A 87 5.83 0.73 10.00
CA LYS A 87 6.31 2.11 10.06
C LYS A 87 7.75 2.28 9.61
N HIS A 88 8.63 1.39 10.07
CA HIS A 88 10.06 1.47 9.74
C HIS A 88 10.33 1.26 8.24
N PRO A 89 9.85 0.16 7.61
CA PRO A 89 9.85 -0.01 6.16
C PRO A 89 9.30 1.16 5.35
N VAL A 90 8.12 1.68 5.70
CA VAL A 90 7.50 2.80 4.98
C VAL A 90 8.43 4.02 5.03
N LYS A 91 8.94 4.36 6.21
CA LYS A 91 9.86 5.49 6.37
C LYS A 91 11.13 5.31 5.56
N LEU A 92 11.63 4.09 5.47
CA LEU A 92 12.83 3.77 4.69
C LEU A 92 12.61 3.99 3.20
N LEU A 93 11.49 3.50 2.67
CA LEU A 93 11.08 3.70 1.28
C LEU A 93 10.90 5.17 0.93
N LEU A 94 10.24 5.93 1.81
CA LEU A 94 10.03 7.36 1.63
C LEU A 94 11.30 8.20 1.67
N SER A 95 12.43 7.65 2.16
CA SER A 95 13.73 8.34 2.11
C SER A 95 14.39 8.28 0.72
N ILE A 96 13.88 7.44 -0.18
CA ILE A 96 14.33 7.34 -1.57
C ILE A 96 13.62 8.43 -2.37
N ASP A 97 14.40 9.29 -3.04
CA ASP A 97 13.85 10.35 -3.86
C ASP A 97 12.97 9.78 -4.98
N GLY A 98 11.81 10.40 -5.21
CA GLY A 98 10.79 9.94 -6.16
C GLY A 98 9.84 8.84 -5.64
N ILE A 99 10.04 8.28 -4.44
CA ILE A 99 9.08 7.32 -3.84
C ILE A 99 8.08 8.04 -2.94
N GLY A 100 6.81 8.06 -3.35
CA GLY A 100 5.69 8.56 -2.54
C GLY A 100 5.00 7.46 -1.72
N ASN A 101 4.11 7.86 -0.81
CA ASN A 101 3.37 6.96 0.09
C ASN A 101 2.72 5.77 -0.63
N LYS A 102 1.96 6.02 -1.71
CA LYS A 102 1.25 4.96 -2.45
C LYS A 102 2.20 3.92 -3.01
N THR A 103 3.32 4.35 -3.59
CA THR A 103 4.36 3.48 -4.11
C THR A 103 5.02 2.70 -2.98
N ALA A 104 5.34 3.37 -1.87
CA ALA A 104 5.93 2.72 -0.70
C ALA A 104 5.00 1.63 -0.12
N TRP A 105 3.70 1.92 0.00
CA TRP A 105 2.73 0.95 0.50
C TRP A 105 2.52 -0.21 -0.48
N ALA A 106 2.45 0.06 -1.78
CA ALA A 106 2.35 -1.00 -2.79
C ALA A 106 3.57 -1.94 -2.75
N ILE A 107 4.77 -1.38 -2.62
CA ILE A 107 6.01 -2.16 -2.47
C ILE A 107 5.92 -3.08 -1.25
N ILE A 108 5.47 -2.57 -0.08
CA ILE A 108 5.31 -3.38 1.13
C ILE A 108 4.26 -4.48 0.97
N ALA A 109 3.12 -4.15 0.33
CA ALA A 109 2.04 -5.11 0.13
C ALA A 109 2.46 -6.28 -0.77
N TYR A 110 3.14 -6.00 -1.89
CA TYR A 110 3.45 -7.02 -2.89
C TYR A 110 4.75 -7.78 -2.62
N MET A 111 5.73 -7.17 -1.97
CA MET A 111 7.04 -7.79 -1.74
C MET A 111 7.15 -8.47 -0.38
N GLY A 112 6.12 -8.36 0.46
CA GLY A 112 6.14 -8.85 1.84
C GLY A 112 6.96 -7.95 2.75
N ALA A 113 6.96 -8.26 4.05
CA ALA A 113 7.63 -7.48 5.07
C ALA A 113 9.11 -7.23 4.71
N ILE A 114 9.40 -5.98 4.30
CA ILE A 114 10.71 -5.32 4.18
C ILE A 114 11.54 -5.41 5.47
N SER A 115 11.03 -6.06 6.52
CA SER A 115 11.79 -6.59 7.66
C SER A 115 13.13 -7.27 7.32
N LEU A 116 13.38 -7.61 6.06
CA LEU A 116 14.68 -8.07 5.56
C LEU A 116 15.72 -6.96 5.30
N PHE A 117 15.34 -5.68 5.39
CA PHE A 117 16.18 -4.57 4.96
C PHE A 117 16.45 -3.55 6.06
N ASP A 118 17.72 -3.42 6.45
CA ASP A 118 18.22 -2.47 7.45
C ASP A 118 18.36 -1.04 6.89
N ASN A 119 18.42 -0.87 5.56
CA ASN A 119 18.66 0.43 4.94
C ASN A 119 18.10 0.56 3.52
N ALA A 120 17.88 1.80 3.08
CA ALA A 120 17.24 2.13 1.81
C ALA A 120 18.03 1.61 0.59
N LYS A 121 19.36 1.45 0.72
CA LYS A 121 20.19 0.88 -0.36
C LYS A 121 19.86 -0.59 -0.60
N GLN A 122 19.53 -1.35 0.43
CA GLN A 122 19.12 -2.75 0.27
C GLN A 122 17.75 -2.85 -0.41
N VAL A 123 16.83 -1.92 -0.12
CA VAL A 123 15.52 -1.82 -0.79
C VAL A 123 15.68 -1.47 -2.27
N VAL A 124 16.51 -0.48 -2.62
CA VAL A 124 16.82 -0.12 -4.01
C VAL A 124 17.54 -1.27 -4.73
N SER A 125 18.49 -1.94 -4.08
CA SER A 125 19.18 -3.11 -4.65
C SER A 125 18.22 -4.25 -4.95
N PHE A 126 17.23 -4.49 -4.09
CA PHE A 126 16.25 -5.55 -4.29
C PHE A 126 15.21 -5.19 -5.36
N ALA A 127 14.72 -3.93 -5.38
CA ALA A 127 13.86 -3.41 -6.44
C ALA A 127 14.57 -3.32 -7.82
N GLY A 128 15.91 -3.30 -7.81
CA GLY A 128 16.76 -3.08 -8.97
C GLY A 128 17.39 -4.33 -9.60
N LEU A 129 17.08 -5.56 -9.13
CA LEU A 129 17.41 -6.89 -9.70
C LEU A 129 17.92 -7.86 -8.61
N ASN A 130 17.18 -8.96 -8.44
CA ASN A 130 17.58 -10.27 -7.90
C ASN A 130 18.19 -10.32 -6.47
N PRO A 131 17.62 -11.08 -5.52
CA PRO A 131 18.28 -11.35 -4.25
C PRO A 131 19.60 -12.06 -4.53
N LYS A 132 20.70 -11.57 -3.94
CA LYS A 132 21.90 -12.40 -3.80
C LYS A 132 21.51 -13.62 -2.97
N ASN A 133 21.33 -14.73 -3.66
CA ASN A 133 21.47 -16.07 -3.16
C ASN A 133 22.84 -16.20 -2.49
N ASN A 134 22.88 -15.97 -1.18
CA ASN A 134 24.05 -16.32 -0.38
C ASN A 134 23.96 -17.81 -0.01
N THR A 135 23.99 -18.68 -1.01
CA THR A 135 24.16 -20.12 -0.80
C THR A 135 25.02 -20.70 -1.92
N ILE A 136 26.28 -21.00 -1.58
CA ILE A 136 26.89 -22.34 -1.54
C ILE A 136 28.40 -22.19 -1.34
N GLY A 137 28.95 -22.95 -0.37
CA GLY A 137 30.29 -23.53 -0.53
C GLY A 137 31.30 -23.20 0.56
N ASN A 138 31.22 -23.87 1.71
CA ASN A 138 32.44 -24.38 2.35
C ASN A 138 32.14 -25.77 2.93
N TRP A 139 32.17 -26.76 2.04
CA TRP A 139 32.36 -28.15 2.43
C TRP A 139 33.84 -28.31 2.77
N HIS A 140 34.12 -28.74 4.01
CA HIS A 140 35.37 -29.42 4.32
C HIS A 140 35.33 -30.84 3.74
#